data_AF-E4ZED5-F1
#
_entry.id   AF-E4ZED5-F1
#
_cell.length_a   1.000
_cell.length_b   1.000
_cell.length_c   1.000
_cell.angle_alpha   90.00
_cell.angle_beta   90.00
_cell.angle_gamma   90.00
#
_symmetry.space_group_name_H-M   'P 1'
#
loop_
_entity.id
_entity.type
_entity.pdbx_description
1 polymer ?
#
loop_
_entity_poly.entity_id
_entity_poly.type
_entity_poly.pdbx_seq_one_letter_code
_entity_poly.pdbx_strand_id
1 'polypeptide(L)'
;MVCKNEIKDDGQGGRSEEKAARSRLFANKDTVRAKFTFIDLFAGIGGFRIAMQNLGGECVFSSEWDEKAKQTYEANFGEVPFGDITLEETKQCIPEQFDVLCAGFPCQAFSIAGRRGGFEDTRGTLFFDVAEIIRRHRPKAFFLENVKGLTNHDRGRTLQTILNTLREDLGYFVPEPEIVNAKDFGVPQNRERIFIVGFRGDTDIKDFKYPEPTGIQTAFQDIREKDTVPTKYYLSTQYIDTLRKHKQRHEEKGNGFGYEIISDDGIANAIVVGGMGRERNLVIDKRITDFTPTTNIKGEVNREGIRKMTPREWARLQGFPETFKIPVADASAYKQFGNSVAVPAVQAVAGQVLIRLGWRDA
;
A
#
# COMPACT_ATOMS: atom_id res chain seq x y z
N MET A 1 -15.19 -57.76 9.16
CA MET A 1 -15.85 -57.32 10.41
C MET A 1 -16.05 -55.82 10.29
N VAL A 2 -17.27 -55.42 9.96
CA VAL A 2 -17.64 -54.02 9.66
C VAL A 2 -18.02 -53.37 10.98
N CYS A 3 -17.30 -52.31 11.38
CA CYS A 3 -17.75 -51.44 12.46
C CYS A 3 -18.15 -50.10 11.84
N LYS A 4 -19.47 -49.93 11.67
CA LYS A 4 -20.13 -48.65 11.47
C LYS A 4 -19.99 -47.85 12.76
N ASN A 5 -19.62 -46.58 12.66
CA ASN A 5 -19.92 -45.60 13.71
C ASN A 5 -20.72 -44.47 13.08
N GLU A 6 -21.90 -44.27 13.66
CA GLU A 6 -22.91 -43.29 13.33
C GLU A 6 -22.41 -41.88 13.68
N ILE A 7 -22.55 -40.95 12.74
CA ILE A 7 -22.39 -39.52 13.00
C ILE A 7 -23.80 -38.98 13.27
N LYS A 8 -24.00 -38.45 14.48
CA LYS A 8 -25.18 -37.68 14.83
C LYS A 8 -25.11 -36.31 14.16
N ASP A 9 -26.19 -35.99 13.47
CA ASP A 9 -26.46 -34.73 12.79
C ASP A 9 -27.15 -33.80 13.79
N ASP A 10 -26.45 -32.76 14.24
CA ASP A 10 -27.05 -31.64 14.99
C ASP A 10 -26.84 -30.37 14.18
N GLY A 11 -27.93 -29.91 13.55
CA GLY A 11 -27.97 -28.71 12.74
C GLY A 11 -27.91 -27.43 13.57
N GLN A 12 -26.93 -26.59 13.26
CA GLN A 12 -26.97 -25.11 13.27
C GLN A 12 -26.03 -24.67 12.13
N GLY A 13 -26.49 -24.13 11.01
CA GLY A 13 -27.29 -22.92 10.92
C GLY A 13 -26.37 -21.72 10.63
N GLY A 14 -25.86 -21.64 9.39
CA GLY A 14 -25.41 -20.43 8.68
C GLY A 14 -24.52 -19.43 9.44
N ARG A 15 -23.19 -19.64 9.43
CA ARG A 15 -22.18 -18.56 9.60
C ARG A 15 -20.71 -18.96 9.35
N SER A 16 -20.44 -20.10 8.70
CA SER A 16 -19.07 -20.61 8.52
C SER A 16 -18.52 -20.54 7.09
N GLU A 17 -19.36 -20.36 6.06
CA GLU A 17 -18.89 -20.35 4.67
C GLU A 17 -18.23 -19.02 4.25
N GLU A 18 -18.61 -17.90 4.85
CA GLU A 18 -18.07 -16.57 4.52
C GLU A 18 -16.66 -16.33 5.12
N LYS A 19 -16.29 -17.08 6.16
CA LYS A 19 -14.91 -17.10 6.70
C LYS A 19 -13.98 -18.04 5.93
N ALA A 20 -14.51 -19.01 5.19
CA ALA A 20 -13.72 -19.95 4.39
C ALA A 20 -13.18 -19.31 3.10
N ALA A 21 -13.76 -18.21 2.62
CA ALA A 21 -13.26 -17.44 1.48
C ALA A 21 -11.92 -16.72 1.78
N ARG A 22 -11.54 -16.58 3.06
CA ARG A 22 -10.28 -15.94 3.49
C ARG A 22 -9.09 -16.91 3.64
N SER A 23 -9.23 -18.19 3.30
CA SER A 23 -8.21 -19.21 3.59
C SER A 23 -7.79 -20.12 2.42
N ARG A 24 -8.14 -19.80 1.17
CA ARG A 24 -7.60 -20.52 -0.02
C ARG A 24 -6.31 -19.92 -0.58
N LEU A 25 -5.63 -19.10 0.22
CA LEU A 25 -4.35 -18.49 -0.13
C LEU A 25 -3.24 -19.48 0.26
N PHE A 26 -2.64 -20.10 -0.76
CA PHE A 26 -1.44 -20.95 -0.70
C PHE A 26 -1.64 -22.42 -0.25
N ALA A 27 -2.52 -23.14 -0.93
CA ALA A 27 -2.49 -24.61 -0.95
C ALA A 27 -2.91 -25.16 -2.32
N ASN A 28 -2.01 -25.06 -3.31
CA ASN A 28 -1.60 -26.13 -4.23
C ASN A 28 -0.77 -25.52 -5.37
N LYS A 29 0.42 -26.09 -5.62
CA LYS A 29 1.17 -25.94 -6.88
C LYS A 29 0.49 -26.74 -8.01
N ASP A 30 -0.84 -26.79 -8.02
CA ASP A 30 -1.60 -27.23 -9.19
C ASP A 30 -1.81 -25.98 -10.03
N THR A 31 -1.29 -26.02 -11.25
CA THR A 31 -1.16 -24.94 -12.22
C THR A 31 -2.49 -24.26 -12.55
N VAL A 32 -2.93 -23.31 -11.72
CA VAL A 32 -3.85 -22.26 -12.17
C VAL A 32 -3.03 -21.35 -13.08
N ARG A 33 -3.24 -21.46 -14.39
CA ARG A 33 -2.59 -20.59 -15.37
C ARG A 33 -2.95 -19.14 -15.04
N ALA A 34 -1.94 -18.27 -14.94
CA ALA A 34 -2.14 -16.85 -14.69
C ALA A 34 -3.06 -16.24 -15.76
N LYS A 35 -3.97 -15.36 -15.33
CA LYS A 35 -4.94 -14.70 -16.23
C LYS A 35 -4.27 -13.59 -17.05
N PHE A 36 -3.27 -12.95 -16.46
CA PHE A 36 -2.49 -11.87 -17.04
C PHE A 36 -1.13 -11.77 -16.35
N THR A 37 -0.21 -11.07 -16.99
CA THR A 37 1.13 -10.77 -16.46
C THR A 37 1.26 -9.30 -16.11
N PHE A 38 2.02 -8.99 -15.08
CA PHE A 38 2.32 -7.62 -14.70
C PHE A 38 3.75 -7.44 -14.20
N ILE A 39 4.21 -6.20 -14.21
CA ILE A 39 5.47 -5.81 -13.57
C ILE A 39 5.21 -4.86 -12.40
N ASP A 40 6.04 -4.93 -11.37
CA ASP A 40 5.92 -4.17 -10.11
C ASP A 40 7.13 -3.24 -9.92
N LEU A 41 7.03 -2.00 -10.42
CA LEU A 41 8.10 -1.01 -10.28
C LEU A 41 7.96 -0.23 -8.96
N PHE A 42 9.10 0.11 -8.34
CA PHE A 42 9.13 0.69 -7.00
C PHE A 42 8.36 -0.18 -6.00
N ALA A 43 8.65 -1.48 -6.05
CA ALA A 43 7.81 -2.53 -5.50
C ALA A 43 7.64 -2.40 -3.97
N GLY A 44 8.59 -1.78 -3.28
CA GLY A 44 8.62 -1.68 -1.83
C GLY A 44 8.50 -3.06 -1.20
N ILE A 45 7.38 -3.29 -0.52
CA ILE A 45 7.07 -4.57 0.14
C ILE A 45 5.96 -5.36 -0.58
N GLY A 46 5.67 -5.03 -1.85
CA GLY A 46 4.78 -5.79 -2.73
C GLY A 46 3.29 -5.53 -2.54
N GLY A 47 2.90 -4.30 -2.18
CA GLY A 47 1.48 -3.95 -2.04
C GLY A 47 0.70 -4.07 -3.35
N PHE A 48 1.28 -3.61 -4.48
CA PHE A 48 0.72 -3.84 -5.82
C PHE A 48 0.73 -5.33 -6.17
N ARG A 49 1.85 -6.03 -5.93
CA ARG A 49 1.95 -7.48 -6.17
C ARG A 49 0.82 -8.27 -5.49
N ILE A 50 0.56 -8.05 -4.20
CA ILE A 50 -0.53 -8.74 -3.49
C ILE A 50 -1.87 -8.43 -4.15
N ALA A 51 -2.17 -7.15 -4.43
CA ALA A 51 -3.43 -6.75 -5.05
C ALA A 51 -3.64 -7.41 -6.43
N MET A 52 -2.62 -7.43 -7.27
CA MET A 52 -2.68 -8.00 -8.62
C MET A 52 -2.71 -9.54 -8.60
N GLN A 53 -1.96 -10.19 -7.71
CA GLN A 53 -1.99 -11.65 -7.57
C GLN A 53 -3.34 -12.15 -7.02
N ASN A 54 -3.97 -11.39 -6.13
CA ASN A 54 -5.33 -11.71 -5.65
C ASN A 54 -6.36 -11.71 -6.79
N LEU A 55 -6.09 -11.01 -7.90
CA LEU A 55 -6.93 -10.96 -9.10
C LEU A 55 -6.49 -11.98 -10.18
N GLY A 56 -5.55 -12.87 -9.86
CA GLY A 56 -5.06 -13.92 -10.77
C GLY A 56 -3.91 -13.49 -11.68
N GLY A 57 -3.22 -12.39 -11.36
CA GLY A 57 -2.04 -11.93 -12.08
C GLY A 57 -0.76 -12.66 -11.68
N GLU A 58 0.19 -12.75 -12.61
CA GLU A 58 1.56 -13.20 -12.38
C GLU A 58 2.53 -12.03 -12.47
N CYS A 59 3.33 -11.85 -11.41
CA CYS A 59 4.39 -10.83 -11.38
C CYS A 59 5.60 -11.37 -12.13
N VAL A 60 5.89 -10.84 -13.32
CA VAL A 60 7.01 -11.31 -14.18
C VAL A 60 8.27 -10.47 -14.04
N PHE A 61 8.20 -9.32 -13.37
CA PHE A 61 9.33 -8.47 -13.03
C PHE A 61 8.99 -7.60 -11.83
N SER A 62 9.98 -7.36 -10.95
CA SER A 62 9.84 -6.39 -9.85
C SER A 62 11.13 -5.61 -9.66
N SER A 63 11.05 -4.32 -9.32
CA SER A 63 12.24 -3.49 -9.05
C SER A 63 12.08 -2.69 -7.76
N GLU A 64 13.07 -2.80 -6.88
CA GLU A 64 13.18 -2.12 -5.59
C GLU A 64 14.66 -2.01 -5.19
N TRP A 65 15.10 -0.80 -4.86
CA TRP A 65 16.50 -0.50 -4.52
C TRP A 65 16.81 -0.55 -3.00
N ASP A 66 15.82 -0.44 -2.12
CA ASP A 66 16.02 -0.41 -0.67
C ASP A 66 16.25 -1.84 -0.18
N GLU A 67 17.46 -2.12 0.29
CA GLU A 67 17.87 -3.46 0.73
C GLU A 67 16.98 -4.05 1.83
N LYS A 68 16.38 -3.22 2.69
CA LYS A 68 15.44 -3.71 3.70
C LYS A 68 14.09 -4.06 3.09
N ALA A 69 13.62 -3.28 2.13
CA ALA A 69 12.41 -3.59 1.38
C ALA A 69 12.59 -4.90 0.58
N LYS A 70 13.72 -5.08 -0.11
CA LYS A 70 14.08 -6.34 -0.80
C LYS A 70 14.06 -7.54 0.15
N GLN A 71 14.63 -7.41 1.35
CA GLN A 71 14.60 -8.45 2.38
C GLN A 71 13.15 -8.84 2.76
N THR A 72 12.27 -7.85 2.97
CA THR A 72 10.85 -8.10 3.27
C THR A 72 10.13 -8.72 2.08
N TYR A 73 10.42 -8.26 0.86
CA TYR A 73 9.83 -8.77 -0.37
C TYR A 73 10.20 -10.24 -0.58
N GLU A 74 11.49 -10.58 -0.50
CA GLU A 74 11.99 -11.96 -0.62
C GLU A 74 11.36 -12.90 0.41
N ALA A 75 11.24 -12.47 1.66
CA ALA A 75 10.64 -13.30 2.71
C ALA A 75 9.16 -13.67 2.42
N ASN A 76 8.44 -12.83 1.67
CA ASN A 76 7.03 -13.00 1.37
C ASN A 76 6.76 -13.64 0.01
N PHE A 77 7.60 -13.39 -0.98
CA PHE A 77 7.38 -13.82 -2.37
C PHE A 77 8.40 -14.84 -2.88
N GLY A 78 9.51 -15.06 -2.16
CA GLY A 78 10.58 -15.98 -2.57
C GLY A 78 11.45 -15.45 -3.71
N GLU A 79 11.30 -14.19 -4.06
CA GLU A 79 11.99 -13.51 -5.14
C GLU A 79 12.64 -12.23 -4.62
N VAL A 80 13.86 -11.94 -5.08
CA VAL A 80 14.53 -10.67 -4.79
C VAL A 80 14.25 -9.71 -5.93
N PRO A 81 13.64 -8.53 -5.69
CA PRO A 81 13.46 -7.53 -6.74
C PRO A 81 14.79 -7.12 -7.37
N PHE A 82 14.72 -6.73 -8.64
CA PHE A 82 15.84 -6.05 -9.30
C PHE A 82 16.12 -4.71 -8.63
N GLY A 83 17.34 -4.19 -8.79
CA GLY A 83 17.80 -2.98 -8.10
C GLY A 83 17.28 -1.68 -8.70
N ASP A 84 18.17 -0.71 -8.80
CA ASP A 84 17.89 0.64 -9.30
C ASP A 84 17.34 0.62 -10.73
N ILE A 85 16.07 1.03 -10.89
CA ILE A 85 15.37 1.05 -12.18
C ILE A 85 15.90 2.10 -13.14
N THR A 86 16.72 3.05 -12.69
CA THR A 86 17.33 4.07 -13.56
C THR A 86 18.45 3.49 -14.42
N LEU A 87 19.02 2.34 -14.03
CA LEU A 87 20.11 1.67 -14.72
C LEU A 87 19.59 0.86 -15.91
N GLU A 88 20.27 0.96 -17.06
CA GLU A 88 19.91 0.21 -18.26
C GLU A 88 20.02 -1.31 -18.06
N GLU A 89 21.00 -1.78 -17.27
CA GLU A 89 21.13 -3.20 -16.91
C GLU A 89 19.89 -3.74 -16.20
N THR A 90 19.25 -2.95 -15.34
CA THR A 90 17.99 -3.30 -14.69
C THR A 90 16.84 -3.33 -15.70
N LYS A 91 16.75 -2.32 -16.58
CA LYS A 91 15.70 -2.22 -17.62
C LYS A 91 15.78 -3.37 -18.62
N GLN A 92 16.98 -3.88 -18.92
CA GLN A 92 17.18 -5.03 -19.81
C GLN A 92 16.65 -6.35 -19.23
N CYS A 93 16.46 -6.43 -17.91
CA CYS A 93 15.85 -7.59 -17.27
C CYS A 93 14.32 -7.60 -17.36
N ILE A 94 13.68 -6.53 -17.82
CA ILE A 94 12.23 -6.48 -18.01
C ILE A 94 11.86 -7.38 -19.21
N PRO A 95 10.90 -8.33 -19.05
CA PRO A 95 10.43 -9.14 -20.16
C PRO A 95 9.96 -8.30 -21.34
N GLU A 96 10.21 -8.77 -22.58
CA GLU A 96 9.81 -8.05 -23.79
C GLU A 96 8.30 -7.73 -23.80
N GLN A 97 7.48 -8.66 -23.31
CA GLN A 97 6.03 -8.52 -23.24
C GLN A 97 5.51 -8.82 -21.84
N PHE A 98 4.58 -7.99 -21.41
CA PHE A 98 3.74 -8.17 -20.22
C PHE A 98 2.47 -7.33 -20.41
N ASP A 99 1.40 -7.64 -19.67
CA ASP A 99 0.13 -6.98 -19.91
C ASP A 99 -0.04 -5.65 -19.17
N VAL A 100 0.38 -5.58 -17.90
CA VAL A 100 0.15 -4.41 -17.04
C VAL A 100 1.43 -3.92 -16.36
N LEU A 101 1.68 -2.61 -16.40
CA LEU A 101 2.72 -1.96 -15.59
C LEU A 101 2.13 -1.39 -14.30
N CYS A 102 2.66 -1.76 -13.15
CA CYS A 102 2.33 -1.13 -11.87
C CYS A 102 3.50 -0.27 -11.35
N ALA A 103 3.22 0.92 -10.84
CA ALA A 103 4.26 1.77 -10.25
C ALA A 103 3.72 2.75 -9.19
N GLY A 104 4.19 2.62 -7.95
CA GLY A 104 4.04 3.64 -6.89
C GLY A 104 5.27 4.54 -6.82
N PHE A 105 5.45 5.40 -7.82
CA PHE A 105 6.71 6.15 -7.98
C PHE A 105 6.83 7.33 -6.99
N PRO A 106 8.04 7.68 -6.52
CA PRO A 106 8.23 8.84 -5.64
C PRO A 106 7.80 10.18 -6.27
N CYS A 107 7.14 11.04 -5.49
CA CYS A 107 6.74 12.38 -5.92
C CYS A 107 7.96 13.31 -6.04
N GLN A 108 8.28 13.77 -7.24
CA GLN A 108 9.39 14.70 -7.53
C GLN A 108 8.89 15.90 -8.34
N ALA A 109 9.54 17.06 -8.19
CA ALA A 109 9.29 18.21 -9.05
C ALA A 109 10.01 18.04 -10.40
N PHE A 110 9.34 18.38 -11.50
CA PHE A 110 9.97 18.44 -12.82
C PHE A 110 10.47 19.86 -13.08
N SER A 111 11.76 20.03 -13.41
CA SER A 111 12.23 21.30 -13.95
C SER A 111 11.69 21.46 -15.37
N ILE A 112 11.08 22.61 -15.66
CA ILE A 112 10.67 23.02 -17.00
C ILE A 112 11.94 23.36 -17.81
N ALA A 113 12.76 22.36 -18.14
CA ALA A 113 13.71 22.48 -19.23
C ALA A 113 12.93 22.17 -20.52
N GLY A 114 12.90 23.16 -21.42
CA GLY A 114 12.44 22.97 -22.79
C GLY A 114 10.94 22.99 -23.02
N ARG A 115 10.37 24.18 -23.25
CA ARG A 115 9.10 24.34 -24.00
C ARG A 115 9.13 23.79 -25.46
N ARG A 116 10.18 23.04 -25.85
CA ARG A 116 10.44 22.55 -27.23
C ARG A 116 11.35 21.30 -27.32
N GLY A 117 11.51 20.51 -26.27
CA GLY A 117 12.26 19.25 -26.34
C GLY A 117 11.38 18.12 -25.85
N GLY A 118 11.26 17.02 -26.61
CA GLY A 118 10.53 15.84 -26.16
C GLY A 118 11.20 15.16 -24.96
N PHE A 119 11.03 13.83 -24.84
CA PHE A 119 11.61 12.99 -23.78
C PHE A 119 13.08 13.30 -23.38
N GLU A 120 13.90 13.83 -24.30
CA GLU A 120 15.34 14.07 -24.11
C GLU A 120 15.69 15.13 -23.06
N ASP A 121 14.78 16.07 -22.73
CA ASP A 121 15.05 17.19 -21.82
C ASP A 121 14.69 16.88 -20.35
N THR A 122 14.25 15.66 -20.07
CA THR A 122 13.62 15.28 -18.78
C THR A 122 14.44 14.28 -17.94
N ARG A 123 15.73 14.17 -18.27
CA ARG A 123 16.69 13.29 -17.58
C ARG A 123 16.78 13.65 -16.09
N GLY A 124 16.37 12.72 -15.21
CA GLY A 124 16.64 12.81 -13.77
C GLY A 124 15.48 12.60 -12.81
N THR A 125 14.27 12.25 -13.27
CA THR A 125 13.15 11.91 -12.35
C THR A 125 12.53 10.56 -12.69
N LEU A 126 12.09 9.85 -11.65
CA LEU A 126 11.68 8.44 -11.72
C LEU A 126 10.40 8.21 -12.54
N PHE A 127 9.58 9.24 -12.74
CA PHE A 127 8.44 9.17 -13.66
C PHE A 127 8.90 8.96 -15.11
N PHE A 128 10.00 9.59 -15.54
CA PHE A 128 10.45 9.44 -16.93
C PHE A 128 11.07 8.06 -17.18
N ASP A 129 11.64 7.41 -16.16
CA ASP A 129 12.01 5.99 -16.25
C ASP A 129 10.76 5.10 -16.47
N VAL A 130 9.66 5.37 -15.75
CA VAL A 130 8.37 4.69 -15.99
C VAL A 130 7.89 4.95 -17.41
N ALA A 131 7.89 6.21 -17.85
CA ALA A 131 7.43 6.60 -19.18
C ALA A 131 8.29 5.98 -20.29
N GLU A 132 9.60 5.85 -20.08
CA GLU A 132 10.52 5.14 -20.98
C GLU A 132 10.19 3.65 -21.07
N ILE A 133 9.91 2.98 -19.95
CA ILE A 133 9.52 1.57 -19.92
C ILE A 133 8.18 1.38 -20.63
N ILE A 134 7.19 2.26 -20.39
CA ILE A 134 5.90 2.24 -21.11
C ILE A 134 6.12 2.42 -22.62
N ARG A 135 7.02 3.31 -23.03
CA ARG A 135 7.37 3.53 -24.44
C ARG A 135 8.00 2.29 -25.07
N ARG A 136 8.93 1.64 -24.36
CA ARG A 136 9.70 0.47 -24.82
C ARG A 136 8.84 -0.78 -24.95
N HIS A 137 8.07 -1.10 -23.92
CA HIS A 137 7.34 -2.38 -23.82
C HIS A 137 5.87 -2.30 -24.21
N ARG A 138 5.31 -1.08 -24.28
CA ARG A 138 3.92 -0.83 -24.70
C ARG A 138 2.91 -1.75 -23.99
N PRO A 139 2.82 -1.81 -22.65
CA PRO A 139 1.85 -2.69 -21.98
C PRO A 139 0.40 -2.35 -22.37
N LYS A 140 -0.53 -3.31 -22.25
CA LYS A 140 -1.96 -3.07 -22.55
C LYS A 140 -2.55 -2.01 -21.63
N ALA A 141 -2.11 -1.98 -20.38
CA ALA A 141 -2.44 -0.92 -19.43
C ALA A 141 -1.27 -0.59 -18.50
N PHE A 142 -1.36 0.57 -17.87
CA PHE A 142 -0.55 0.91 -16.71
C PHE A 142 -1.43 1.35 -15.54
N PHE A 143 -0.92 1.18 -14.34
CA PHE A 143 -1.54 1.59 -13.09
C PHE A 143 -0.51 2.26 -12.19
N LEU A 144 -0.59 3.59 -12.10
CA LEU A 144 0.31 4.42 -11.31
C LEU A 144 -0.39 4.92 -10.04
N GLU A 145 0.36 5.03 -8.96
CA GLU A 145 -0.07 5.61 -7.68
C GLU A 145 0.86 6.76 -7.29
N ASN A 146 0.27 7.79 -6.64
CA ASN A 146 1.03 8.83 -5.98
C ASN A 146 0.26 9.47 -4.82
N VAL A 147 0.92 10.35 -4.06
CA VAL A 147 0.27 11.12 -2.99
C VAL A 147 -0.78 12.09 -3.56
N LYS A 148 -1.86 12.32 -2.81
CA LYS A 148 -2.90 13.33 -3.16
C LYS A 148 -2.31 14.70 -3.47
N GLY A 149 -1.21 15.07 -2.81
CA GLY A 149 -0.53 16.35 -3.03
C GLY A 149 -0.06 16.58 -4.47
N LEU A 150 0.08 15.52 -5.29
CA LEU A 150 0.47 15.63 -6.70
C LEU A 150 -0.47 16.54 -7.50
N THR A 151 -1.76 16.59 -7.18
CA THR A 151 -2.75 17.42 -7.90
C THR A 151 -2.44 18.92 -7.85
N ASN A 152 -1.82 19.36 -6.75
CA ASN A 152 -1.47 20.76 -6.52
C ASN A 152 0.04 21.00 -6.59
N HIS A 153 0.81 19.94 -6.79
CA HIS A 153 2.27 20.00 -6.81
C HIS A 153 2.75 20.91 -7.93
N ASP A 154 3.67 21.81 -7.60
CA ASP A 154 4.16 22.85 -8.51
C ASP A 154 3.01 23.62 -9.22
N ARG A 155 1.97 23.98 -8.46
CA ARG A 155 0.75 24.65 -8.96
C ARG A 155 0.02 23.84 -10.05
N GLY A 156 0.04 22.51 -9.93
CA GLY A 156 -0.61 21.57 -10.85
C GLY A 156 0.22 21.23 -12.09
N ARG A 157 1.38 21.87 -12.30
CA ARG A 157 2.22 21.65 -13.48
C ARG A 157 2.75 20.22 -13.55
N THR A 158 3.09 19.63 -12.41
CA THR A 158 3.64 18.27 -12.34
C THR A 158 2.65 17.23 -12.85
N LEU A 159 1.39 17.27 -12.39
CA LEU A 159 0.35 16.36 -12.87
C LEU A 159 0.06 16.59 -14.36
N GLN A 160 0.01 17.86 -14.80
CA GLN A 160 -0.21 18.17 -16.22
C GLN A 160 0.88 17.60 -17.11
N THR A 161 2.16 17.71 -16.72
CA THR A 161 3.28 17.10 -17.46
C THR A 161 3.13 15.59 -17.54
N ILE A 162 2.80 14.91 -16.43
CA ILE A 162 2.55 13.46 -16.42
C ILE A 162 1.44 13.09 -17.42
N LEU A 163 0.29 13.78 -17.35
CA LEU A 163 -0.84 13.50 -18.22
C LEU A 163 -0.52 13.76 -19.70
N ASN A 164 0.19 14.85 -20.01
CA ASN A 164 0.62 15.14 -21.37
C ASN A 164 1.57 14.06 -21.91
N THR A 165 2.55 13.63 -21.11
CA THR A 165 3.46 12.55 -21.53
C THR A 165 2.72 11.24 -21.77
N LEU A 166 1.79 10.87 -20.89
CA LEU A 166 1.03 9.62 -21.06
C LEU A 166 0.04 9.68 -22.24
N ARG A 167 -0.66 10.80 -22.42
CA ARG A 167 -1.71 10.99 -23.43
C ARG A 167 -1.14 11.33 -24.81
N GLU A 168 -0.30 12.37 -24.88
CA GLU A 168 0.18 12.94 -26.15
C GLU A 168 1.45 12.26 -26.64
N ASP A 169 2.46 12.09 -25.77
CA ASP A 169 3.76 11.53 -26.19
C ASP A 169 3.70 10.01 -26.34
N LEU A 170 2.98 9.33 -25.44
CA LEU A 170 2.86 7.87 -25.43
C LEU A 170 1.56 7.36 -26.08
N GLY A 171 0.58 8.22 -26.36
CA GLY A 171 -0.63 7.83 -27.08
C GLY A 171 -1.52 6.82 -26.33
N TYR A 172 -1.55 6.87 -24.99
CA TYR A 172 -2.48 6.07 -24.19
C TYR A 172 -3.78 6.84 -23.95
N PHE A 173 -4.89 6.12 -23.92
CA PHE A 173 -6.11 6.65 -23.33
C PHE A 173 -5.96 6.67 -21.80
N VAL A 174 -5.95 7.86 -21.21
CA VAL A 174 -5.81 8.07 -19.77
C VAL A 174 -7.04 8.86 -19.29
N PRO A 175 -8.01 8.24 -18.60
CA PRO A 175 -9.12 8.98 -17.98
C PRO A 175 -8.61 10.03 -16.99
N GLU A 176 -9.47 10.93 -16.55
CA GLU A 176 -9.09 11.87 -15.48
C GLU A 176 -8.72 11.07 -14.21
N PRO A 177 -7.55 11.34 -13.59
CA PRO A 177 -7.14 10.69 -12.35
C PRO A 177 -8.13 10.94 -11.21
N GLU A 178 -8.30 9.95 -10.34
CA GLU A 178 -9.16 10.08 -9.15
C GLU A 178 -8.39 9.98 -7.85
N ILE A 179 -8.89 10.71 -6.85
CA ILE A 179 -8.44 10.58 -5.46
C ILE A 179 -9.29 9.51 -4.79
N VAL A 180 -8.65 8.43 -4.38
CA VAL A 180 -9.27 7.30 -3.70
C VAL A 180 -8.77 7.25 -2.28
N ASN A 181 -9.69 7.06 -1.32
CA ASN A 181 -9.37 6.97 0.10
C ASN A 181 -9.45 5.52 0.56
N ALA A 182 -8.38 5.01 1.19
CA ALA A 182 -8.31 3.63 1.65
C ALA A 182 -9.48 3.24 2.57
N LYS A 183 -10.00 4.18 3.38
CA LYS A 183 -11.14 3.92 4.28
C LYS A 183 -12.42 3.45 3.57
N ASP A 184 -12.58 3.82 2.30
CA ASP A 184 -13.76 3.47 1.51
C ASP A 184 -13.69 2.02 0.98
N PHE A 185 -12.56 1.35 1.19
CA PHE A 185 -12.25 0.00 0.69
C PHE A 185 -11.94 -1.00 1.81
N GLY A 186 -12.55 -0.81 2.99
CA GLY A 186 -12.56 -1.82 4.06
C GLY A 186 -11.31 -1.87 4.93
N VAL A 187 -10.60 -0.75 5.10
CA VAL A 187 -9.53 -0.60 6.12
C VAL A 187 -9.74 0.67 6.94
N PRO A 188 -9.41 0.69 8.25
CA PRO A 188 -9.75 1.83 9.10
C PRO A 188 -8.69 2.94 9.02
N GLN A 189 -8.37 3.43 7.81
CA GLN A 189 -7.34 4.43 7.57
C GLN A 189 -7.77 5.54 6.62
N ASN A 190 -7.70 6.79 7.07
CA ASN A 190 -7.80 7.95 6.19
C ASN A 190 -6.50 8.13 5.40
N ARG A 191 -6.40 7.51 4.23
CA ARG A 191 -5.23 7.57 3.32
C ARG A 191 -5.71 7.83 1.90
N GLU A 192 -5.67 9.10 1.51
CA GLU A 192 -6.00 9.53 0.16
C GLU A 192 -4.79 9.43 -0.76
N ARG A 193 -4.99 8.84 -1.95
CA ARG A 193 -4.00 8.71 -3.01
C ARG A 193 -4.60 9.03 -4.36
N ILE A 194 -3.79 9.61 -5.24
CA ILE A 194 -4.16 9.78 -6.63
C ILE A 194 -3.78 8.50 -7.38
N PHE A 195 -4.73 7.99 -8.16
CA PHE A 195 -4.49 6.87 -9.05
C PHE A 195 -4.60 7.34 -10.49
N ILE A 196 -3.67 6.88 -11.33
CA ILE A 196 -3.60 7.19 -12.75
C ILE A 196 -3.54 5.87 -13.50
N VAL A 197 -4.61 5.55 -14.22
CA VAL A 197 -4.66 4.37 -15.09
C VAL A 197 -4.60 4.81 -16.54
N GLY A 198 -4.08 3.96 -17.42
CA GLY A 198 -4.12 4.22 -18.84
C GLY A 198 -4.13 2.95 -19.66
N PHE A 199 -4.72 3.05 -20.85
CA PHE A 199 -4.97 1.93 -21.75
C PHE A 199 -4.34 2.20 -23.11
N ARG A 200 -3.66 1.20 -23.67
CA ARG A 200 -2.99 1.33 -24.96
C ARG A 200 -4.01 1.57 -26.07
N GLY A 201 -3.69 2.43 -27.03
CA GLY A 201 -4.65 2.91 -28.03
C GLY A 201 -5.37 1.83 -28.86
N ASP A 202 -4.76 0.66 -29.03
CA ASP A 202 -5.26 -0.52 -29.77
C ASP A 202 -6.18 -1.43 -28.94
N THR A 203 -6.41 -1.12 -27.65
CA THR A 203 -7.35 -1.86 -26.80
C THR A 203 -8.81 -1.49 -27.03
N ASP A 204 -9.08 -0.48 -27.87
CA ASP A 204 -10.41 0.13 -28.10
C ASP A 204 -11.13 0.63 -26.84
N ILE A 205 -10.44 0.70 -25.70
CA ILE A 205 -10.96 1.28 -24.45
C ILE A 205 -10.91 2.80 -24.56
N LYS A 206 -12.08 3.44 -24.49
CA LYS A 206 -12.26 4.91 -24.54
C LYS A 206 -12.97 5.48 -23.32
N ASP A 207 -13.33 4.62 -22.37
CA ASP A 207 -14.01 4.97 -21.13
C ASP A 207 -13.54 4.06 -19.99
N PHE A 208 -13.45 4.64 -18.80
CA PHE A 208 -13.08 3.94 -17.58
C PHE A 208 -13.75 4.63 -16.40
N LYS A 209 -14.17 3.84 -15.41
CA LYS A 209 -14.67 4.33 -14.13
C LYS A 209 -13.85 3.72 -13.02
N TYR A 210 -13.41 4.55 -12.09
CA TYR A 210 -12.80 4.10 -10.86
C TYR A 210 -13.83 3.37 -9.98
N PRO A 211 -13.39 2.52 -9.03
CA PRO A 211 -14.29 1.74 -8.23
C PRO A 211 -15.08 2.63 -7.24
N GLU A 212 -16.35 2.29 -7.06
CA GLU A 212 -17.17 2.90 -6.03
C GLU A 212 -16.75 2.41 -4.63
N PRO A 213 -16.96 3.22 -3.57
CA PRO A 213 -16.80 2.79 -2.19
C PRO A 213 -17.54 1.48 -1.88
N THR A 214 -16.88 0.59 -1.15
CA THR A 214 -17.44 -0.73 -0.80
C THR A 214 -18.57 -0.65 0.24
N GLY A 215 -18.69 0.48 0.94
CA GLY A 215 -19.62 0.66 2.07
C GLY A 215 -19.22 -0.07 3.35
N ILE A 216 -18.17 -0.89 3.32
CA ILE A 216 -17.69 -1.67 4.47
C ILE A 216 -17.11 -0.71 5.51
N GLN A 217 -17.77 -0.64 6.66
CA GLN A 217 -17.30 0.13 7.81
C GLN A 217 -16.26 -0.68 8.59
N THR A 218 -15.15 -0.05 8.94
CA THR A 218 -14.09 -0.64 9.78
C THR A 218 -13.58 0.41 10.75
N ALA A 219 -13.05 -0.06 11.88
CA ALA A 219 -12.47 0.77 12.92
C ALA A 219 -11.16 0.17 13.46
N PHE A 220 -10.41 0.94 14.26
CA PHE A 220 -9.15 0.48 14.83
C PHE A 220 -9.28 -0.85 15.59
N GLN A 221 -10.37 -1.07 16.32
CA GLN A 221 -10.61 -2.32 17.05
C GLN A 221 -10.55 -3.58 16.16
N ASP A 222 -10.90 -3.46 14.86
CA ASP A 222 -10.92 -4.58 13.93
C ASP A 222 -9.51 -5.05 13.54
N ILE A 223 -8.51 -4.17 13.70
CA ILE A 223 -7.11 -4.43 13.34
C ILE A 223 -6.18 -4.54 14.56
N ARG A 224 -6.66 -4.21 15.75
CA ARG A 224 -5.89 -4.21 16.99
C ARG A 224 -5.36 -5.60 17.32
N GLU A 225 -4.19 -5.68 17.95
CA GLU A 225 -3.67 -6.95 18.47
C GLU A 225 -4.63 -7.58 19.48
N LYS A 226 -4.89 -8.88 19.30
CA LYS A 226 -5.81 -9.66 20.15
C LYS A 226 -5.27 -9.80 21.57
N ASP A 227 -3.97 -10.02 21.69
CA ASP A 227 -3.27 -10.13 22.96
C ASP A 227 -2.60 -8.80 23.34
N THR A 228 -2.24 -8.69 24.62
CA THR A 228 -1.45 -7.56 25.12
C THR A 228 -0.09 -7.53 24.43
N VAL A 229 0.31 -6.34 23.96
CA VAL A 229 1.58 -6.17 23.23
C VAL A 229 2.77 -5.97 24.19
N PRO A 230 4.01 -6.26 23.75
CA PRO A 230 5.22 -6.04 24.55
C PRO A 230 5.39 -4.59 25.04
N THR A 231 6.01 -4.39 26.20
CA THR A 231 6.16 -3.06 26.83
C THR A 231 6.93 -2.05 25.96
N LYS A 232 7.78 -2.50 25.03
CA LYS A 232 8.49 -1.64 24.07
C LYS A 232 7.58 -0.77 23.17
N TYR A 233 6.30 -1.11 23.02
CA TYR A 233 5.34 -0.31 22.25
C TYR A 233 4.68 0.80 23.07
N TYR A 234 4.71 0.70 24.41
CA TYR A 234 4.16 1.70 25.31
C TYR A 234 5.15 2.87 25.45
N LEU A 235 4.60 4.09 25.49
CA LEU A 235 5.43 5.29 25.58
C LEU A 235 5.92 5.46 27.03
N SER A 236 7.08 6.10 27.22
CA SER A 236 7.47 6.52 28.56
C SER A 236 6.66 7.73 29.01
N THR A 237 6.46 7.88 30.33
CA THR A 237 5.79 9.04 30.91
C THR A 237 6.46 10.35 30.45
N GLN A 238 7.79 10.39 30.44
CA GLN A 238 8.56 11.56 30.00
C GLN A 238 8.30 11.92 28.53
N TYR A 239 8.13 10.91 27.66
CA TYR A 239 7.86 11.16 26.25
C TYR A 239 6.42 11.66 26.06
N ILE A 240 5.44 11.12 26.79
CA ILE A 240 4.07 11.63 26.77
C ILE A 240 4.02 13.09 27.23
N ASP A 241 4.72 13.44 28.30
CA ASP A 241 4.79 14.83 28.77
C ASP A 241 5.40 15.76 27.71
N THR A 242 6.38 15.27 26.95
CA THR A 242 6.95 16.00 25.82
C THR A 242 5.91 16.21 24.72
N LEU A 243 5.11 15.19 24.39
CA LEU A 243 4.03 15.29 23.40
C LEU A 243 2.92 16.24 23.84
N ARG A 244 2.53 16.21 25.13
CA ARG A 244 1.56 17.14 25.73
C ARG A 244 2.04 18.59 25.63
N LYS A 245 3.27 18.87 26.08
CA LYS A 245 3.89 20.20 25.97
C LYS A 245 4.04 20.66 24.53
N HIS A 246 4.34 19.74 23.60
CA HIS A 246 4.41 20.07 22.18
C HIS A 246 3.04 20.46 21.62
N LYS A 247 1.99 19.68 21.89
CA LYS A 247 0.61 19.96 21.45
C LYS A 247 0.11 21.31 21.98
N GLN A 248 0.28 21.57 23.29
CA GLN A 248 -0.10 22.85 23.90
C GLN A 248 0.58 24.05 23.22
N ARG A 249 1.89 23.97 22.95
CA ARG A 249 2.64 25.05 22.26
C ARG A 249 2.15 25.34 20.85
N HIS A 250 1.56 24.37 20.16
CA HIS A 250 0.98 24.58 18.83
C HIS A 250 -0.43 25.15 18.92
N GLU A 251 -1.25 24.65 19.86
CA GLU A 251 -2.58 25.20 20.14
C GLU A 251 -2.52 26.68 20.51
N GLU A 252 -1.55 27.08 21.35
CA GLU A 252 -1.28 28.48 21.71
C GLU A 252 -0.93 29.37 20.50
N LYS A 253 -0.40 28.79 19.42
CA LYS A 253 -0.06 29.48 18.17
C LYS A 253 -1.20 29.46 17.15
N GLY A 254 -2.37 28.93 17.50
CA GLY A 254 -3.50 28.73 16.58
C GLY A 254 -3.31 27.58 15.59
N ASN A 255 -2.35 26.69 15.84
CA ASN A 255 -2.02 25.57 14.97
C ASN A 255 -2.58 24.26 15.55
N GLY A 256 -3.27 23.45 14.73
CA GLY A 256 -3.82 22.15 15.12
C GLY A 256 -2.82 20.98 15.11
N PHE A 257 -1.53 21.22 15.35
CA PHE A 257 -0.49 20.20 15.24
C PHE A 257 -0.19 19.53 16.60
N GLY A 258 -0.11 18.20 16.64
CA GLY A 258 0.22 17.46 17.85
C GLY A 258 0.10 15.96 17.68
N TYR A 259 0.24 15.24 18.80
CA TYR A 259 -0.08 13.82 18.86
C TYR A 259 -1.60 13.62 18.90
N GLU A 260 -2.04 12.44 18.48
CA GLU A 260 -3.45 12.04 18.51
C GLU A 260 -3.57 10.61 19.02
N ILE A 261 -4.63 10.38 19.78
CA ILE A 261 -5.02 9.06 20.27
C ILE A 261 -6.26 8.65 19.48
N ILE A 262 -6.16 7.56 18.73
CA ILE A 262 -7.26 6.97 17.98
C ILE A 262 -8.10 6.13 18.94
N SER A 263 -9.41 6.34 18.92
CA SER A 263 -10.37 5.52 19.68
C SER A 263 -10.54 4.14 19.03
N ASP A 264 -11.05 3.17 19.79
CA ASP A 264 -11.27 1.80 19.29
C ASP A 264 -12.30 1.75 18.13
N ASP A 265 -13.29 2.65 18.14
CA ASP A 265 -14.27 2.87 17.08
C ASP A 265 -13.81 3.86 15.99
N GLY A 266 -12.58 4.39 16.12
CA GLY A 266 -12.05 5.44 15.26
C GLY A 266 -11.38 4.94 13.99
N ILE A 267 -11.21 5.88 13.05
CA ILE A 267 -10.41 5.71 11.83
C ILE A 267 -9.04 6.32 12.07
N ALA A 268 -7.97 5.58 11.77
CA ALA A 268 -6.62 6.05 11.92
C ALA A 268 -6.26 7.12 10.88
N ASN A 269 -5.34 8.00 11.24
CA ASN A 269 -4.76 8.98 10.33
C ASN A 269 -3.82 8.31 9.31
N ALA A 270 -3.50 9.03 8.22
CA ALA A 270 -2.52 8.57 7.25
C ALA A 270 -1.16 8.26 7.93
N ILE A 271 -0.66 7.03 7.74
CA ILE A 271 0.70 6.70 8.17
C ILE A 271 1.72 7.29 7.19
N VAL A 272 2.74 7.95 7.74
CA VAL A 272 3.84 8.57 6.99
C VAL A 272 5.17 8.20 7.62
N VAL A 273 6.23 8.23 6.83
CA VAL A 273 7.59 8.02 7.33
C VAL A 273 7.98 9.19 8.23
N GLY A 274 8.26 8.91 9.51
CA GLY A 274 8.71 9.92 10.48
C GLY A 274 8.04 9.81 11.85
N GLY A 275 8.21 10.85 12.67
CA GLY A 275 7.56 10.97 13.99
C GLY A 275 6.05 11.20 13.86
N MET A 276 5.65 12.09 12.95
CA MET A 276 4.25 12.52 12.76
C MET A 276 3.30 11.35 12.49
N GLY A 277 3.69 10.39 11.64
CA GLY A 277 2.85 9.22 11.34
C GLY A 277 2.62 8.31 12.55
N ARG A 278 3.56 8.25 13.49
CA ARG A 278 3.46 7.41 14.70
C ARG A 278 2.74 8.14 15.83
N GLU A 279 3.07 9.41 16.05
CA GLU A 279 2.52 10.22 17.14
C GLU A 279 1.06 10.63 16.90
N ARG A 280 0.62 10.70 15.63
CA ARG A 280 -0.79 10.96 15.28
C ARG A 280 -1.65 9.70 15.21
N ASN A 281 -1.09 8.55 15.55
CA ASN A 281 -1.77 7.25 15.54
C ASN A 281 -1.47 6.48 16.82
N LEU A 282 -1.43 7.17 17.97
CA LEU A 282 -1.32 6.50 19.27
C LEU A 282 -2.66 5.85 19.62
N VAL A 283 -2.61 4.85 20.48
CA VAL A 283 -3.79 4.10 20.93
C VAL A 283 -3.69 3.81 22.42
N ILE A 284 -4.82 3.50 23.05
CA ILE A 284 -4.87 3.14 24.47
C ILE A 284 -5.05 1.62 24.60
N ASP A 285 -4.16 1.00 25.35
CA ASP A 285 -4.24 -0.42 25.69
C ASP A 285 -4.08 -0.64 27.19
N LYS A 286 -5.20 -0.74 27.90
CA LYS A 286 -5.22 -0.94 29.36
C LYS A 286 -5.06 -2.40 29.79
N ARG A 287 -4.83 -3.33 28.85
CA ARG A 287 -4.63 -4.76 29.14
C ARG A 287 -3.23 -5.08 29.68
N ILE A 288 -2.30 -4.13 29.63
CA ILE A 288 -0.95 -4.27 30.20
C ILE A 288 -1.00 -4.40 31.71
N THR A 289 -0.35 -5.44 32.23
CA THR A 289 -0.19 -5.71 33.67
C THR A 289 1.28 -5.69 34.09
N ASP A 290 2.18 -6.13 33.21
CA ASP A 290 3.62 -6.06 33.40
C ASP A 290 4.20 -4.80 32.75
N PHE A 291 4.79 -3.93 33.56
CA PHE A 291 5.41 -2.67 33.14
C PHE A 291 6.94 -2.72 33.17
N THR A 292 7.52 -3.92 33.29
CA THR A 292 8.96 -4.12 33.23
C THR A 292 9.47 -3.68 31.85
N PRO A 293 10.42 -2.73 31.77
CA PRO A 293 10.94 -2.29 30.49
C PRO A 293 11.65 -3.44 29.76
N THR A 294 11.15 -3.81 28.58
CA THR A 294 11.77 -4.81 27.70
C THR A 294 12.92 -4.25 26.87
N THR A 295 13.14 -2.93 26.93
CA THR A 295 14.22 -2.20 26.28
C THR A 295 14.71 -1.08 27.20
N ASN A 296 15.83 -0.44 26.84
CA ASN A 296 16.34 0.75 27.51
C ASN A 296 15.43 1.97 27.28
N ILE A 297 14.23 1.95 27.86
CA ILE A 297 13.33 3.08 27.90
C ILE A 297 13.93 4.10 28.88
N LYS A 298 14.10 5.35 28.45
CA LYS A 298 14.40 6.43 29.39
C LYS A 298 13.13 6.71 30.21
N GLY A 299 13.19 6.36 31.49
CA GLY A 299 12.11 6.57 32.45
C GLY A 299 11.18 5.37 32.59
N GLU A 300 9.94 5.64 33.00
CA GLU A 300 8.95 4.60 33.32
C GLU A 300 7.93 4.44 32.20
N VAL A 301 7.46 3.21 32.00
CA VAL A 301 6.33 2.92 31.12
C VAL A 301 5.09 3.63 31.68
N ASN A 302 4.38 4.37 30.82
CA ASN A 302 3.21 5.13 31.25
C ASN A 302 2.08 4.23 31.78
N ARG A 303 1.39 4.68 32.83
CA ARG A 303 0.26 3.96 33.44
C ARG A 303 -1.08 4.22 32.75
N GLU A 304 -1.09 5.10 31.75
CA GLU A 304 -2.29 5.45 30.98
C GLU A 304 -2.60 4.42 29.89
N GLY A 305 -1.66 3.52 29.59
CA GLY A 305 -1.78 2.52 28.52
C GLY A 305 -1.54 3.10 27.13
N ILE A 306 -1.01 4.32 27.02
CA ILE A 306 -0.75 4.98 25.73
C ILE A 306 0.41 4.26 25.04
N ARG A 307 0.16 3.74 23.85
CA ARG A 307 1.14 3.00 23.05
C ARG A 307 1.10 3.39 21.59
N LYS A 308 2.17 3.05 20.88
CA LYS A 308 2.21 3.05 19.42
C LYS A 308 1.49 1.79 18.91
N MET A 309 0.92 1.87 17.72
CA MET A 309 0.48 0.67 17.00
C MET A 309 1.69 -0.20 16.65
N THR A 310 1.54 -1.53 16.68
CA THR A 310 2.60 -2.48 16.29
C THR A 310 2.81 -2.46 14.76
N PRO A 311 3.95 -2.96 14.24
CA PRO A 311 4.11 -3.15 12.80
C PRO A 311 3.02 -4.05 12.18
N ARG A 312 2.53 -5.04 12.92
CA ARG A 312 1.42 -5.90 12.46
C ARG A 312 0.10 -5.13 12.40
N GLU A 313 -0.19 -4.27 13.37
CA GLU A 313 -1.36 -3.37 13.28
C GLU A 313 -1.24 -2.42 12.09
N TRP A 314 -0.04 -1.91 11.76
CA TRP A 314 0.18 -1.11 10.55
C TRP A 314 -0.02 -1.92 9.26
N ALA A 315 0.40 -3.19 9.24
CA ALA A 315 0.15 -4.09 8.13
C ALA A 315 -1.36 -4.27 7.89
N ARG A 316 -2.12 -4.58 8.96
CA ARG A 316 -3.59 -4.72 8.91
C ARG A 316 -4.27 -3.42 8.50
N LEU A 317 -3.77 -2.27 8.97
CA LEU A 317 -4.28 -0.94 8.63
C LEU A 317 -4.19 -0.63 7.12
N GLN A 318 -3.27 -1.28 6.41
CA GLN A 318 -3.13 -1.19 4.96
C GLN A 318 -3.68 -2.41 4.22
N GLY A 319 -4.32 -3.35 4.92
CA GLY A 319 -4.95 -4.54 4.35
C GLY A 319 -3.97 -5.63 3.92
N PHE A 320 -2.73 -5.64 4.45
CA PHE A 320 -1.83 -6.78 4.26
C PHE A 320 -2.36 -8.03 4.97
N PRO A 321 -2.16 -9.24 4.41
CA PRO A 321 -2.66 -10.46 5.03
C PRO A 321 -1.93 -10.78 6.35
N GLU A 322 -2.60 -11.51 7.26
CA GLU A 322 -2.00 -11.93 8.54
C GLU A 322 -0.72 -12.76 8.34
N THR A 323 -0.65 -13.52 7.23
CA THR A 323 0.50 -14.34 6.87
C THR A 323 1.70 -13.53 6.37
N PHE A 324 1.55 -12.22 6.12
CA PHE A 324 2.63 -11.36 5.65
C PHE A 324 3.76 -11.29 6.68
N LYS A 325 4.96 -11.70 6.31
CA LYS A 325 6.13 -11.75 7.19
C LYS A 325 6.79 -10.38 7.31
N ILE A 326 7.26 -10.04 8.50
CA ILE A 326 7.96 -8.78 8.80
C ILE A 326 9.36 -9.14 9.34
N PRO A 327 10.35 -9.43 8.46
CA PRO A 327 11.67 -9.95 8.86
C PRO A 327 12.65 -8.84 9.29
N VAL A 328 12.19 -7.60 9.39
CA VAL A 328 13.01 -6.42 9.70
C VAL A 328 12.64 -5.82 11.05
N ALA A 329 13.52 -5.00 11.61
CA ALA A 329 13.26 -4.29 12.86
C ALA A 329 12.08 -3.31 12.72
N ASP A 330 11.39 -3.01 13.83
CA ASP A 330 10.22 -2.14 13.88
C ASP A 330 10.43 -0.80 13.13
N ALA A 331 11.60 -0.17 13.28
CA ALA A 331 11.91 1.08 12.59
C ALA A 331 11.85 0.96 11.06
N SER A 332 12.40 -0.12 10.51
CA SER A 332 12.34 -0.42 9.08
C SER A 332 10.94 -0.81 8.65
N ALA A 333 10.22 -1.61 9.45
CA ALA A 333 8.85 -2.01 9.16
C ALA A 333 7.91 -0.79 9.08
N TYR A 334 8.01 0.16 10.03
CA TYR A 334 7.23 1.40 9.98
C TYR A 334 7.56 2.23 8.73
N LYS A 335 8.83 2.32 8.31
CA LYS A 335 9.20 2.98 7.06
C LYS A 335 8.54 2.29 5.86
N GLN A 336 8.62 0.96 5.80
CA GLN A 336 8.07 0.14 4.71
C GLN A 336 6.56 0.31 4.57
N PHE A 337 5.78 0.14 5.64
CA PHE A 337 4.33 0.35 5.61
C PHE A 337 3.98 1.83 5.35
N GLY A 338 4.74 2.78 5.92
CA GLY A 338 4.58 4.21 5.64
C GLY A 338 4.63 4.54 4.13
N ASN A 339 5.56 3.90 3.42
CA ASN A 339 5.77 4.05 1.97
C ASN A 339 4.90 3.14 1.11
N SER A 340 4.26 2.12 1.68
CA SER A 340 3.43 1.18 0.94
C SER A 340 2.09 1.78 0.51
N VAL A 341 1.41 1.09 -0.39
CA VAL A 341 0.01 1.30 -0.77
C VAL A 341 -0.95 0.56 0.16
N ALA A 342 -2.22 0.98 0.18
CA ALA A 342 -3.30 0.24 0.82
C ALA A 342 -3.83 -0.82 -0.16
N VAL A 343 -3.60 -2.10 0.16
CA VAL A 343 -3.87 -3.24 -0.73
C VAL A 343 -5.31 -3.27 -1.23
N PRO A 344 -6.36 -3.06 -0.39
CA PRO A 344 -7.74 -3.15 -0.86
C PRO A 344 -8.13 -2.06 -1.86
N ALA A 345 -7.65 -0.84 -1.68
CA ALA A 345 -7.91 0.26 -2.62
C ALA A 345 -7.23 0.00 -3.98
N VAL A 346 -5.96 -0.47 -3.95
CA VAL A 346 -5.25 -0.85 -5.17
C VAL A 346 -5.95 -2.03 -5.87
N GLN A 347 -6.37 -3.04 -5.12
CA GLN A 347 -7.08 -4.20 -5.67
C GLN A 347 -8.41 -3.79 -6.31
N ALA A 348 -9.15 -2.86 -5.72
CA ALA A 348 -10.41 -2.37 -6.28
C ALA A 348 -10.20 -1.64 -7.61
N VAL A 349 -9.20 -0.76 -7.70
CA VAL A 349 -8.87 -0.04 -8.94
C VAL A 349 -8.34 -1.00 -10.01
N ALA A 350 -7.43 -1.91 -9.62
CA ALA A 350 -6.93 -2.95 -10.50
C ALA A 350 -8.09 -3.80 -11.05
N GLY A 351 -9.04 -4.21 -10.21
CA GLY A 351 -10.23 -4.95 -10.64
C GLY A 351 -10.98 -4.26 -11.79
N GLN A 352 -11.20 -2.94 -11.68
CA GLN A 352 -11.82 -2.17 -12.78
C GLN A 352 -10.96 -2.15 -14.04
N VAL A 353 -9.63 -2.01 -13.91
CA VAL A 353 -8.70 -2.05 -15.06
C VAL A 353 -8.80 -3.40 -15.78
N LEU A 354 -8.78 -4.50 -15.04
CA LEU A 354 -8.84 -5.85 -15.59
C LEU A 354 -10.20 -6.15 -16.24
N ILE A 355 -11.31 -5.71 -15.64
CA ILE A 355 -12.65 -5.80 -16.23
C ILE A 355 -12.68 -5.10 -17.58
N ARG A 356 -12.06 -3.91 -17.67
CA ARG A 356 -12.03 -3.14 -18.92
C ARG A 356 -11.16 -3.79 -19.99
N LEU A 357 -10.08 -4.47 -19.59
CA LEU A 357 -9.24 -5.30 -20.47
C LEU A 357 -9.89 -6.63 -20.88
N GLY A 358 -11.10 -6.94 -20.38
CA GLY A 358 -11.84 -8.15 -20.75
C GLY A 358 -11.52 -9.38 -19.91
N TRP A 359 -10.74 -9.26 -18.84
CA TRP A 359 -10.52 -10.34 -17.88
C TRP A 359 -11.65 -10.34 -16.84
N ARG A 360 -12.79 -10.90 -17.25
CA ARG A 360 -13.96 -11.09 -16.38
C ARG A 360 -13.76 -12.37 -15.58
N ASP A 361 -13.58 -12.22 -14.27
CA ASP A 361 -13.74 -13.20 -13.17
C ASP A 361 -12.92 -12.70 -11.96
N ALA A 362 -13.30 -11.54 -11.42
CA ALA A 362 -12.74 -11.00 -10.19
C ALA A 362 -13.86 -10.80 -9.17
#